data_AF-A0A2S4UZL1-F1
#
_entry.id   AF-A0A2S4UZL1-F1
#
_cell.length_a   1.000
_cell.length_b   1.000
_cell.length_c   1.000
_cell.angle_alpha   90.00
_cell.angle_beta   90.00
_cell.angle_gamma   90.00
#
_symmetry.space_group_name_H-M   'P 1'
#
loop_
_entity.id
_entity.type
_entity.pdbx_description
1 polymer ?
#
loop_
_entity_poly.entity_id
_entity_poly.type
_entity_poly.pdbx_seq_one_letter_code
_entity_poly.pdbx_strand_id
1 'polypeptide(L)'
;MTAKLMFKGEKKTKKRKKHAKETKHEEAAKEEEEQEGWLNPPNQSHIQGPIYMISISPKPTAIGIQPSLMNPISKVLAIPLSTDALESLEPDDVNHVLVCTRVIDNHHKVTLRTANNRYLAADQLGAVSAQPEARGPQEEWIFEPIYDQPDSTIDEDRLKEDGLYALKSNLYSKYLSVDELANGKLEIRCDSDQPTHHLLIRMQAIELTKAKTRLTDERAKKGLTSHDNQSGLTILKPGQSLHDLESNNVRQFQTRGAGRLQLPTQSKSALKKAQKEGRLAEELLDRRSKIKSDRYAKVSLIPFFSL
;
A
#
# COMPACT_ATOMS: atom_id res chain seq x y z
N MET A 1 -11.76 5.49 -67.33
CA MET A 1 -11.24 5.80 -65.97
C MET A 1 -9.77 5.43 -65.92
N THR A 2 -8.90 6.43 -65.77
CA THR A 2 -7.44 6.28 -65.88
C THR A 2 -6.84 5.74 -64.58
N ALA A 3 -6.09 4.64 -64.67
CA ALA A 3 -5.36 4.08 -63.55
C ALA A 3 -4.08 4.90 -63.29
N LYS A 4 -3.92 5.39 -62.06
CA LYS A 4 -2.74 6.15 -61.61
C LYS A 4 -1.49 5.24 -61.63
N LEU A 5 -0.49 5.61 -62.43
CA LEU A 5 0.83 5.00 -62.48
C LEU A 5 1.55 5.22 -61.13
N MET A 6 1.99 4.14 -60.49
CA MET A 6 2.88 4.20 -59.33
C MET A 6 4.33 4.00 -59.77
N PHE A 7 5.22 4.86 -59.29
CA PHE A 7 6.65 4.77 -59.57
C PHE A 7 7.32 3.69 -58.73
N LYS A 8 8.25 2.95 -59.34
CA LYS A 8 8.97 1.85 -58.70
C LYS A 8 9.99 2.44 -57.71
N GLY A 9 9.59 2.55 -56.45
CA GLY A 9 10.45 3.07 -55.37
C GLY A 9 9.72 3.50 -54.09
N GLU A 10 8.40 3.68 -54.12
CA GLU A 10 7.64 4.18 -52.96
C GLU A 10 7.35 3.07 -51.93
N LYS A 11 7.86 3.22 -50.70
CA LYS A 11 7.56 2.33 -49.57
C LYS A 11 6.14 2.60 -49.03
N LYS A 12 5.30 1.57 -48.99
CA LYS A 12 3.96 1.62 -48.38
C LYS A 12 4.03 2.02 -46.90
N THR A 13 3.50 3.18 -46.53
CA THR A 13 3.31 3.55 -45.12
C THR A 13 2.21 2.68 -44.50
N LYS A 14 2.58 1.83 -43.54
CA LYS A 14 1.61 1.04 -42.75
C LYS A 14 0.73 2.00 -41.95
N LYS A 15 -0.59 1.98 -42.19
CA LYS A 15 -1.58 2.66 -41.33
C LYS A 15 -1.47 2.08 -39.91
N ARG A 16 -1.07 2.91 -38.93
CA ARG A 16 -1.10 2.55 -37.50
C ARG A 16 -2.57 2.44 -37.08
N LYS A 17 -2.93 1.33 -36.43
CA LYS A 17 -4.25 1.09 -35.81
C LYS A 17 -4.49 2.16 -34.73
N LYS A 18 -5.56 2.96 -34.87
CA LYS A 18 -5.99 4.01 -33.92
C LYS A 18 -6.50 3.45 -32.58
N HIS A 19 -6.98 2.21 -32.54
CA HIS A 19 -7.59 1.61 -31.34
C HIS A 19 -6.67 1.37 -30.14
N ALA A 20 -5.33 1.43 -30.27
CA ALA A 20 -4.43 1.24 -29.13
C ALA A 20 -4.11 2.55 -28.38
N LYS A 21 -4.59 3.69 -28.87
CA LYS A 21 -4.34 5.01 -28.26
C LYS A 21 -5.53 5.47 -27.41
N GLU A 22 -6.75 5.15 -27.83
CA GLU A 22 -7.98 5.45 -27.09
C GLU A 22 -8.05 4.63 -25.78
N THR A 23 -7.78 3.32 -25.84
CA THR A 23 -7.75 2.47 -24.62
C THR A 23 -6.70 2.90 -23.60
N LYS A 24 -5.54 3.36 -24.04
CA LYS A 24 -4.50 3.88 -23.13
C LYS A 24 -4.87 5.22 -22.50
N HIS A 25 -5.63 6.06 -23.19
CA HIS A 25 -6.11 7.33 -22.62
C HIS A 25 -7.26 7.10 -21.65
N GLU A 26 -8.15 6.14 -21.92
CA GLU A 26 -9.21 5.75 -20.98
C GLU A 26 -8.66 5.01 -19.75
N GLU A 27 -7.65 4.14 -19.92
CA GLU A 27 -6.95 3.50 -18.78
C GLU A 27 -6.17 4.53 -17.96
N ALA A 28 -5.46 5.47 -18.60
CA ALA A 28 -4.75 6.54 -17.89
C ALA A 28 -5.70 7.52 -17.18
N ALA A 29 -6.84 7.87 -17.79
CA ALA A 29 -7.84 8.74 -17.16
C ALA A 29 -8.53 8.05 -15.97
N LYS A 30 -8.80 6.74 -16.07
CA LYS A 30 -9.31 5.95 -14.93
C LYS A 30 -8.27 5.80 -13.82
N GLU A 31 -7.00 5.60 -14.17
CA GLU A 31 -5.89 5.59 -13.20
C GLU A 31 -5.70 6.96 -12.52
N GLU A 32 -5.92 8.07 -13.24
CA GLU A 32 -5.88 9.44 -12.71
C GLU A 32 -7.07 9.73 -11.78
N GLU A 33 -8.29 9.32 -12.13
CA GLU A 33 -9.48 9.45 -11.26
C GLU A 33 -9.37 8.58 -9.99
N GLU A 34 -8.80 7.36 -10.07
CA GLU A 34 -8.50 6.54 -8.89
C GLU A 34 -7.36 7.11 -8.01
N GLN A 35 -6.60 8.08 -8.53
CA GLN A 35 -5.51 8.76 -7.82
C GLN A 35 -5.95 10.04 -7.11
N GLU A 36 -7.19 10.49 -7.31
CA GLU A 36 -7.78 11.66 -6.66
C GLU A 36 -8.76 11.24 -5.56
N GLY A 37 -8.89 12.09 -4.54
CA GLY A 37 -9.80 11.87 -3.41
C GLY A 37 -9.22 11.13 -2.21
N TRP A 38 -10.13 10.74 -1.31
CA TRP A 38 -9.85 10.14 -0.02
C TRP A 38 -10.42 8.73 0.03
N LEU A 39 -9.61 7.73 0.39
CA LEU A 39 -9.95 6.31 0.29
C LEU A 39 -9.62 5.56 1.58
N ASN A 40 -10.26 4.41 1.80
CA ASN A 40 -10.00 3.59 2.99
C ASN A 40 -8.61 2.94 2.92
N PRO A 41 -7.84 2.92 4.02
CA PRO A 41 -6.52 2.31 4.04
C PRO A 41 -6.61 0.79 3.84
N PRO A 42 -5.67 0.17 3.10
CA PRO A 42 -5.75 -1.25 2.76
C PRO A 42 -5.51 -2.19 3.95
N ASN A 43 -4.78 -1.72 4.97
CA ASN A 43 -4.61 -2.38 6.26
C ASN A 43 -4.04 -1.39 7.29
N GLN A 44 -4.06 -1.80 8.56
CA GLN A 44 -3.46 -1.07 9.67
C GLN A 44 -2.00 -0.65 9.43
N SER A 45 -1.15 -1.55 8.91
CA SER A 45 0.29 -1.31 8.75
C SER A 45 0.65 -0.29 7.66
N HIS A 46 -0.31 0.03 6.79
CA HIS A 46 -0.16 0.93 5.65
C HIS A 46 -0.88 2.27 5.83
N ILE A 47 -1.48 2.54 6.99
CA ILE A 47 -2.00 3.87 7.33
C ILE A 47 -0.80 4.84 7.45
N GLN A 48 -0.51 5.58 6.39
CA GLN A 48 0.66 6.47 6.29
C GLN A 48 0.36 7.69 5.43
N GLY A 49 1.11 8.77 5.64
CA GLY A 49 0.93 10.04 4.94
C GLY A 49 -0.32 10.80 5.40
N PRO A 50 -0.88 11.68 4.55
CA PRO A 50 -2.06 12.46 4.90
C PRO A 50 -3.28 11.56 5.12
N ILE A 51 -3.85 11.67 6.32
CA ILE A 51 -5.06 10.97 6.75
C ILE A 51 -6.09 11.96 7.29
N TYR A 52 -7.35 11.56 7.18
CA TYR A 52 -8.51 12.24 7.71
C TYR A 52 -9.27 11.25 8.61
N MET A 53 -9.55 11.66 9.84
CA MET A 53 -10.17 10.81 10.86
C MET A 53 -11.54 11.36 11.22
N ILE A 54 -12.58 10.52 11.06
CA ILE A 54 -13.96 10.88 11.34
C ILE A 54 -14.47 10.01 12.49
N SER A 55 -14.84 10.63 13.61
CA SER A 55 -15.60 9.94 14.66
C SER A 55 -17.06 9.84 14.26
N ILE A 56 -17.63 8.63 14.34
CA ILE A 56 -19.02 8.37 13.93
C ILE A 56 -20.00 8.68 15.07
N SER A 57 -19.60 8.39 16.31
CA SER A 57 -20.42 8.53 17.52
C SER A 57 -19.77 9.54 18.48
N PRO A 58 -20.56 10.42 19.15
CA PRO A 58 -22.03 10.50 19.16
C PRO A 58 -22.64 11.11 17.89
N LYS A 59 -21.88 11.91 17.13
CA LYS A 59 -22.27 12.49 15.84
C LYS A 59 -21.05 12.51 14.90
N PRO A 60 -21.25 12.43 13.58
CA PRO A 60 -20.16 12.48 12.59
C PRO A 60 -19.32 13.75 12.74
N THR A 61 -18.07 13.60 13.19
CA THR A 61 -17.16 14.71 13.48
C THR A 61 -15.74 14.43 13.04
N ALA A 62 -15.09 15.45 12.49
CA ALA A 62 -13.69 15.44 12.08
C ALA A 62 -12.81 15.64 13.32
N ILE A 63 -11.77 14.83 13.46
CA ILE A 63 -10.72 15.08 14.45
C ILE A 63 -9.69 16.00 13.80
N GLY A 64 -9.60 17.23 14.30
CA GLY A 64 -8.71 18.24 13.73
C GLY A 64 -8.21 19.24 14.76
N ILE A 65 -7.50 20.25 14.27
CA ILE A 65 -7.11 21.40 15.08
C ILE A 65 -7.93 22.62 14.68
N GLN A 66 -8.23 23.49 15.65
CA GLN A 66 -8.76 24.81 15.35
C GLN A 66 -7.68 25.85 15.62
N PRO A 67 -7.11 26.49 14.58
CA PRO A 67 -6.16 27.56 14.75
C PRO A 67 -6.83 28.77 15.40
N SER A 68 -6.08 29.50 16.22
CA SER A 68 -6.54 30.72 16.88
C SER A 68 -5.50 31.81 16.68
N LEU A 69 -5.97 33.03 16.37
CA LEU A 69 -5.09 34.20 16.25
C LEU A 69 -4.45 34.60 17.59
N MET A 70 -5.06 34.21 18.72
CA MET A 70 -4.59 34.59 20.05
C MET A 70 -3.70 33.53 20.71
N ASN A 71 -3.84 32.27 20.32
CA ASN A 71 -3.09 31.17 20.92
C ASN A 71 -2.23 30.47 19.87
N PRO A 72 -0.89 30.40 20.06
CA PRO A 72 0.00 29.69 19.14
C PRO A 72 -0.23 28.18 19.16
N ILE A 73 -0.89 27.68 20.20
CA ILE A 73 -1.28 26.29 20.36
C ILE A 73 -2.72 26.13 19.90
N SER A 74 -2.90 25.52 18.73
CA SER A 74 -4.22 25.15 18.24
C SER A 74 -4.84 24.07 19.13
N LYS A 75 -6.11 24.22 19.47
CA LYS A 75 -6.84 23.22 20.25
C LYS A 75 -7.23 22.05 19.35
N VAL A 76 -7.07 20.83 19.85
CA VAL A 76 -7.60 19.63 19.21
C VAL A 76 -9.08 19.54 19.54
N LEU A 77 -9.93 19.36 18.53
CA LEU A 77 -11.38 19.36 18.68
C LEU A 77 -12.02 18.32 17.76
N ALA A 78 -13.21 17.86 18.17
CA ALA A 78 -14.13 17.14 17.30
C ALA A 78 -15.03 18.17 16.62
N ILE A 79 -14.85 18.35 15.32
CA ILE A 79 -15.47 19.39 14.52
C ILE A 79 -16.62 18.75 13.74
N PRO A 80 -17.88 19.17 13.92
CA PRO A 80 -19.00 18.65 13.13
C PRO A 80 -18.76 18.79 11.63
N LEU A 81 -19.02 17.72 10.88
CA LEU A 81 -18.87 17.73 9.42
C LEU A 81 -19.90 18.66 8.78
N SER A 82 -19.51 19.33 7.69
CA SER A 82 -20.46 19.95 6.77
C SER A 82 -21.33 18.90 6.07
N THR A 83 -22.42 19.33 5.43
CA THR A 83 -23.23 18.43 4.59
C THR A 83 -22.41 17.78 3.49
N ASP A 84 -21.53 18.57 2.87
CA ASP A 84 -20.73 18.16 1.71
C ASP A 84 -19.64 17.16 2.13
N ALA A 85 -19.01 17.38 3.29
CA ALA A 85 -18.06 16.42 3.88
C ALA A 85 -18.73 15.13 4.35
N LEU A 86 -19.99 15.17 4.78
CA LEU A 86 -20.71 13.97 5.18
C LEU A 86 -21.02 13.06 3.98
N GLU A 87 -21.31 13.65 2.82
CA GLU A 87 -21.57 12.91 1.58
C GLU A 87 -20.28 12.42 0.90
N SER A 88 -19.27 13.29 0.82
CA SER A 88 -18.00 12.99 0.13
C SER A 88 -17.01 12.20 0.98
N LEU A 89 -17.12 12.29 2.32
CA LEU A 89 -16.12 11.80 3.28
C LEU A 89 -14.72 12.40 3.06
N GLU A 90 -14.69 13.63 2.56
CA GLU A 90 -13.48 14.42 2.35
C GLU A 90 -13.36 15.53 3.41
N PRO A 91 -12.13 15.99 3.73
CA PRO A 91 -11.94 17.03 4.73
C PRO A 91 -12.36 18.40 4.21
N ASP A 92 -13.20 19.10 4.99
CA ASP A 92 -13.60 20.49 4.72
C ASP A 92 -12.44 21.49 4.81
N ASP A 93 -11.48 21.25 5.71
CA ASP A 93 -10.36 22.14 6.00
C ASP A 93 -9.06 21.33 6.09
N VAL A 94 -7.95 21.92 5.63
CA VAL A 94 -6.59 21.41 5.81
C VAL A 94 -6.29 21.11 7.29
N ASN A 95 -6.89 21.86 8.22
CA ASN A 95 -6.73 21.67 9.65
C ASN A 95 -7.39 20.38 10.19
N HIS A 96 -8.23 19.71 9.40
CA HIS A 96 -8.79 18.39 9.70
C HIS A 96 -7.86 17.24 9.28
N VAL A 97 -6.81 17.55 8.50
CA VAL A 97 -5.87 16.56 7.98
C VAL A 97 -4.69 16.40 8.94
N LEU A 98 -4.32 15.14 9.19
CA LEU A 98 -3.12 14.78 9.95
C LEU A 98 -2.18 13.97 9.08
N VAL A 99 -0.87 14.13 9.28
CA VAL A 99 0.14 13.32 8.62
C VAL A 99 0.54 12.17 9.54
N CYS A 100 0.13 10.96 9.17
CA CYS A 100 0.51 9.73 9.83
C CYS A 100 1.91 9.28 9.39
N THR A 101 2.83 9.18 10.35
CA THR A 101 4.18 8.68 10.11
C THR A 101 4.46 7.50 11.02
N ARG A 102 4.88 6.38 10.42
CA ARG A 102 5.21 5.18 11.15
C ARG A 102 6.50 5.35 11.98
N VAL A 103 6.48 4.85 13.21
CA VAL A 103 7.65 4.82 14.10
C VAL A 103 8.65 3.80 13.56
N ILE A 104 9.93 4.14 13.63
CA ILE A 104 11.02 3.27 13.20
C ILE A 104 11.01 2.01 14.08
N ASP A 105 11.38 0.86 13.52
CA ASP A 105 11.45 -0.44 14.20
C ASP A 105 10.12 -1.10 14.63
N ASN A 106 8.96 -0.46 14.42
CA ASN A 106 7.66 -1.06 14.74
C ASN A 106 6.68 -1.01 13.55
N HIS A 107 5.86 -2.06 13.36
CA HIS A 107 4.89 -2.16 12.27
C HIS A 107 3.52 -1.51 12.50
N HIS A 108 3.19 -1.23 13.76
CA HIS A 108 1.84 -0.79 14.16
C HIS A 108 1.82 0.56 14.87
N LYS A 109 2.98 1.02 15.35
CA LYS A 109 3.12 2.33 16.00
C LYS A 109 3.27 3.45 14.99
N VAL A 110 2.51 4.51 15.19
CA VAL A 110 2.52 5.70 14.35
C VAL A 110 2.58 6.96 15.20
N THR A 111 2.97 8.06 14.56
CA THR A 111 2.89 9.42 15.07
C THR A 111 1.97 10.21 14.16
N LEU A 112 1.15 11.08 14.73
CA LEU A 112 0.17 11.88 13.99
C LEU A 112 0.56 13.35 14.09
N ARG A 113 0.90 13.96 12.95
CA ARG A 113 1.31 15.37 12.89
C ARG A 113 0.18 16.22 12.35
N THR A 114 -0.19 17.28 13.07
CA THR A 114 -1.23 18.22 12.67
C THR A 114 -0.70 19.28 11.69
N ALA A 115 -1.59 20.02 11.02
CA ALA A 115 -1.23 21.03 10.00
C ALA A 115 -0.29 22.15 10.52
N ASN A 116 -0.33 22.44 11.82
CA ASN A 116 0.57 23.40 12.48
C ASN A 116 1.95 22.79 12.88
N ASN A 117 2.34 21.66 12.28
CA ASN A 117 3.62 20.99 12.47
C ASN A 117 3.88 20.39 13.86
N ARG A 118 2.85 20.23 14.69
CA ARG A 118 2.91 19.62 16.02
C ARG A 118 2.36 18.20 16.01
N TYR A 119 2.63 17.44 17.07
CA TYR A 119 2.19 16.06 17.19
C TYR A 119 1.00 15.92 18.12
N LEU A 120 0.05 15.07 17.74
CA LEU A 120 -1.04 14.66 18.60
C LEU A 120 -0.48 13.82 19.75
N ALA A 121 -0.78 14.19 20.98
CA ALA A 121 -0.32 13.55 22.20
C ALA A 121 -1.48 13.32 23.16
N ALA A 122 -1.42 12.20 23.88
CA ALA A 122 -2.27 11.97 25.05
C ALA A 122 -1.47 12.23 26.33
N ASP A 123 -2.14 12.74 27.36
CA ASP A 123 -1.60 12.85 28.71
C ASP A 123 -2.05 11.67 29.58
N GLN A 124 -1.41 11.47 30.73
CA GLN A 124 -1.73 10.41 31.71
C GLN A 124 -3.17 10.50 32.22
N LEU A 125 -3.73 11.72 32.26
CA LEU A 125 -5.12 11.97 32.65
C LEU A 125 -6.12 11.83 31.49
N GLY A 126 -5.66 11.43 30.30
CA GLY A 126 -6.49 11.26 29.11
C GLY A 126 -6.78 12.55 28.34
N ALA A 127 -6.14 13.67 28.66
CA ALA A 127 -6.27 14.89 27.86
C ALA A 127 -5.54 14.72 26.52
N VAL A 128 -6.21 15.05 25.41
CA VAL A 128 -5.62 14.98 24.06
C VAL A 128 -5.25 16.39 23.60
N SER A 129 -4.01 16.57 23.12
CA SER A 129 -3.52 17.87 22.68
C SER A 129 -2.54 17.77 21.52
N ALA A 130 -2.30 18.88 20.83
CA ALA A 130 -1.32 18.98 19.75
C ALA A 130 -0.27 20.07 20.08
N GLN A 131 0.34 19.96 21.27
CA GLN A 131 1.35 20.91 21.75
C GLN A 131 2.79 20.57 21.33
N PRO A 132 3.23 19.30 21.40
CA PRO A 132 4.63 18.93 21.20
C PRO A 132 5.11 19.12 19.76
N GLU A 133 6.30 19.68 19.58
CA GLU A 133 6.96 19.84 18.27
C GLU A 133 7.84 18.64 17.90
N ALA A 134 8.13 17.79 18.89
CA ALA A 134 8.95 16.59 18.73
C ALA A 134 8.12 15.34 19.03
N ARG A 135 8.50 14.25 18.38
CA ARG A 135 7.96 12.91 18.67
C ARG A 135 8.61 12.35 19.95
N GLY A 136 7.78 11.90 20.87
CA GLY A 136 8.16 11.16 22.06
C GLY A 136 7.16 10.03 22.34
N PRO A 137 7.21 9.43 23.54
CA PRO A 137 6.33 8.30 23.88
C PRO A 137 4.83 8.65 23.94
N GLN A 138 4.49 9.91 24.27
CA GLN A 138 3.10 10.36 24.41
C GLN A 138 2.42 10.58 23.05
N GLU A 139 3.22 10.76 22.00
CA GLU A 139 2.81 10.99 20.61
C GLU A 139 2.71 9.68 19.80
N GLU A 140 2.97 8.53 20.42
CA GLU A 140 2.87 7.21 19.80
C GLU A 140 1.44 6.66 19.91
N TRP A 141 0.88 6.32 18.76
CA TRP A 141 -0.48 5.78 18.63
C TRP A 141 -0.48 4.44 17.90
N ILE A 142 -1.54 3.66 18.12
CA ILE A 142 -1.81 2.40 17.44
C ILE A 142 -3.26 2.44 16.94
N PHE A 143 -3.45 2.21 15.65
CA PHE A 143 -4.79 1.96 15.09
C PHE A 143 -5.15 0.51 15.35
N GLU A 144 -6.18 0.19 16.12
CA GLU A 144 -6.68 -1.18 16.29
C GLU A 144 -7.90 -1.38 15.37
N PRO A 145 -7.90 -2.38 14.48
CA PRO A 145 -9.06 -2.66 13.65
C PRO A 145 -10.24 -3.13 14.51
N ILE A 146 -11.45 -2.71 14.14
CA ILE A 146 -12.67 -3.10 14.85
C ILE A 146 -13.31 -4.27 14.11
N TYR A 147 -13.53 -5.37 14.82
CA TYR A 147 -14.18 -6.55 14.30
C TYR A 147 -15.65 -6.53 14.74
N ASP A 148 -16.54 -6.11 13.84
CA ASP A 148 -17.97 -6.25 14.06
C ASP A 148 -18.32 -7.74 14.02
N GLN A 149 -18.68 -8.27 15.19
CA GLN A 149 -19.17 -9.63 15.51
C GLN A 149 -18.14 -10.67 16.01
N PRO A 150 -18.44 -11.35 17.14
CA PRO A 150 -17.61 -12.41 17.70
C PRO A 150 -17.84 -13.80 17.11
N ASP A 151 -18.72 -13.98 16.11
CA ASP A 151 -19.15 -15.30 15.65
C ASP A 151 -18.88 -15.56 14.16
N SER A 152 -18.13 -16.64 13.92
CA SER A 152 -17.86 -17.34 12.65
C SER A 152 -17.08 -16.61 11.55
N THR A 153 -15.92 -17.17 11.21
CA THR A 153 -15.18 -16.99 9.93
C THR A 153 -15.05 -15.55 9.44
N ILE A 154 -14.13 -14.80 10.04
CA ILE A 154 -13.79 -13.43 9.64
C ILE A 154 -13.18 -13.48 8.23
N ASP A 155 -13.94 -13.00 7.25
CA ASP A 155 -13.40 -12.59 5.95
C ASP A 155 -12.57 -11.31 6.18
N GLU A 156 -11.27 -11.48 6.44
CA GLU A 156 -10.26 -10.42 6.54
C GLU A 156 -10.33 -9.39 5.39
N ASP A 157 -10.93 -9.75 4.25
CA ASP A 157 -11.13 -8.87 3.11
C ASP A 157 -12.25 -7.83 3.33
N ARG A 158 -13.32 -8.14 4.07
CA ARG A 158 -14.40 -7.16 4.38
C ARG A 158 -13.91 -6.04 5.30
N LEU A 159 -13.07 -6.37 6.28
CA LEU A 159 -12.51 -5.40 7.23
C LEU A 159 -11.65 -4.32 6.54
N LYS A 160 -11.03 -4.66 5.41
CA LYS A 160 -10.23 -3.74 4.60
C LYS A 160 -11.10 -2.72 3.87
N GLU A 161 -12.37 -3.04 3.65
CA GLU A 161 -13.29 -2.19 2.90
C GLU A 161 -13.90 -1.10 3.79
N ASP A 162 -14.16 -1.36 5.08
CA ASP A 162 -14.89 -0.41 5.94
C ASP A 162 -14.01 0.72 6.50
N GLY A 163 -12.72 0.48 6.71
CA GLY A 163 -11.77 1.51 7.16
C GLY A 163 -12.00 2.01 8.60
N LEU A 164 -12.69 1.23 9.44
CA LEU A 164 -12.99 1.55 10.82
C LEU A 164 -11.88 1.07 11.78
N TYR A 165 -11.40 1.99 12.61
CA TYR A 165 -10.35 1.72 13.59
C TYR A 165 -10.66 2.39 14.93
N ALA A 166 -10.22 1.78 16.02
CA ALA A 166 -10.08 2.43 17.32
C ALA A 166 -8.65 2.99 17.44
N LEU A 167 -8.50 4.22 17.94
CA LEU A 167 -7.18 4.82 18.14
C LEU A 167 -6.74 4.66 19.59
N LYS A 168 -5.61 4.00 19.82
CA LYS A 168 -5.08 3.71 21.14
C LYS A 168 -3.75 4.42 21.39
N SER A 169 -3.61 5.04 22.55
CA SER A 169 -2.32 5.57 23.02
C SER A 169 -1.38 4.41 23.34
N ASN A 170 -0.19 4.40 22.75
CA ASN A 170 0.78 3.35 23.00
C ASN A 170 1.32 3.39 24.45
N LEU A 171 1.53 4.59 25.00
CA LEU A 171 2.11 4.73 26.34
C LEU A 171 1.13 4.34 27.45
N TYR A 172 -0.12 4.81 27.35
CA TYR A 172 -1.12 4.61 28.40
C TYR A 172 -2.05 3.42 28.15
N SER A 173 -2.02 2.83 26.95
CA SER A 173 -2.92 1.75 26.53
C SER A 173 -4.41 2.07 26.65
N LYS A 174 -4.76 3.37 26.54
CA LYS A 174 -6.13 3.88 26.55
C LYS A 174 -6.60 4.22 25.15
N TYR A 175 -7.91 4.17 24.93
CA TYR A 175 -8.56 4.47 23.66
C TYR A 175 -9.04 5.92 23.61
N LEU A 176 -8.94 6.52 22.44
CA LEU A 176 -9.50 7.84 22.15
C LEU A 176 -11.03 7.74 22.07
N SER A 177 -11.72 8.61 22.81
CA SER A 177 -13.17 8.77 22.79
C SER A 177 -13.54 10.21 22.42
N VAL A 178 -14.75 10.37 21.90
CA VAL A 178 -15.34 11.67 21.61
C VAL A 178 -16.65 11.75 22.38
N ASP A 179 -16.72 12.59 23.41
CA ASP A 179 -17.87 12.69 24.30
C ASP A 179 -18.61 14.02 24.11
N GLU A 180 -19.94 14.00 24.20
CA GLU A 180 -20.77 15.20 24.18
C GLU A 180 -21.04 15.67 25.61
N LEU A 181 -20.53 16.85 25.98
CA LEU A 181 -20.79 17.45 27.28
C LEU A 181 -22.23 17.97 27.36
N ALA A 182 -22.71 18.21 28.59
CA ALA A 182 -24.05 18.74 28.85
C ALA A 182 -24.38 20.08 28.15
N ASN A 183 -23.37 20.81 27.70
CA ASN A 183 -23.52 22.06 26.94
C ASN A 183 -23.58 21.84 25.41
N GLY A 184 -23.64 20.59 24.93
CA GLY A 184 -23.61 20.23 23.51
C GLY A 184 -22.24 20.37 22.85
N LYS A 185 -21.19 20.67 23.61
CA LYS A 185 -19.82 20.74 23.11
C LYS A 185 -19.22 19.34 23.09
N LEU A 186 -18.54 19.01 22.00
CA LEU A 186 -17.78 17.77 21.88
C LEU A 186 -16.38 17.95 22.46
N GLU A 187 -15.95 16.98 23.26
CA GLU A 187 -14.61 16.91 23.84
C GLU A 187 -13.94 15.59 23.44
N ILE A 188 -12.66 15.67 23.09
CA ILE A 188 -11.84 14.51 22.77
C ILE A 188 -11.04 14.13 24.01
N ARG A 189 -11.13 12.87 24.41
CA ARG A 189 -10.39 12.30 25.53
C ARG A 189 -9.71 10.99 25.12
N CYS A 190 -8.77 10.53 25.93
CA CYS A 190 -8.04 9.28 25.74
C CYS A 190 -7.83 8.57 27.08
N ASP A 191 -8.93 8.29 27.78
CA ASP A 191 -8.97 7.62 29.08
C ASP A 191 -9.82 6.33 29.07
N SER A 192 -10.45 5.99 27.94
CA SER A 192 -11.28 4.78 27.83
C SER A 192 -10.43 3.50 27.84
N ASP A 193 -10.89 2.49 28.59
CA ASP A 193 -10.28 1.15 28.62
C ASP A 193 -10.74 0.24 27.47
N GLN A 194 -11.84 0.61 26.79
CA GLN A 194 -12.43 -0.18 25.72
C GLN A 194 -12.54 0.66 24.43
N PRO A 195 -12.48 0.02 23.24
CA PRO A 195 -12.65 0.68 21.95
C PRO A 195 -14.12 1.04 21.70
N THR A 196 -14.70 1.91 22.53
CA THR A 196 -16.11 2.31 22.49
C THR A 196 -16.43 3.23 21.31
N HIS A 197 -15.47 4.05 20.88
CA HIS A 197 -15.61 4.94 19.74
C HIS A 197 -14.83 4.41 18.54
N HIS A 198 -15.47 4.51 17.38
CA HIS A 198 -14.94 4.04 16.10
C HIS A 198 -14.61 5.24 15.23
N LEU A 199 -13.41 5.24 14.67
CA LEU A 199 -12.94 6.27 13.75
C LEU A 199 -12.88 5.68 12.35
N LEU A 200 -13.59 6.31 11.42
CA LEU A 200 -13.40 6.06 10.00
C LEU A 200 -12.11 6.77 9.56
N ILE A 201 -11.17 5.99 9.04
CA ILE A 201 -9.88 6.49 8.56
C ILE A 201 -9.91 6.58 7.04
N ARG A 202 -9.67 7.79 6.53
CA ARG A 202 -9.51 8.06 5.11
C ARG A 202 -8.09 8.50 4.82
N MET A 203 -7.50 8.01 3.75
CA MET A 203 -6.13 8.29 3.32
C MET A 203 -6.15 8.86 1.91
N GLN A 204 -5.29 9.84 1.64
CA GLN A 204 -5.22 10.44 0.30
C GLN A 204 -4.84 9.39 -0.76
N ALA A 205 -5.58 9.35 -1.87
CA ALA A 205 -5.46 8.33 -2.91
C ALA A 205 -4.03 8.16 -3.47
N ILE A 206 -3.29 9.26 -3.65
CA ILE A 206 -1.87 9.22 -4.07
C ILE A 206 -1.00 8.39 -3.11
N GLU A 207 -1.20 8.55 -1.80
CA GLU A 207 -0.43 7.78 -0.82
C GLU A 207 -0.95 6.34 -0.71
N LEU A 208 -2.25 6.13 -0.93
CA LEU A 208 -2.84 4.79 -1.03
C LEU A 208 -2.23 3.98 -2.18
N THR A 209 -2.01 4.59 -3.34
CA THR A 209 -1.34 3.92 -4.48
C THR A 209 0.08 3.51 -4.11
N LYS A 210 0.84 4.39 -3.44
CA LYS A 210 2.18 4.04 -2.93
C LYS A 210 2.11 2.91 -1.90
N ALA A 211 1.14 2.95 -0.99
CA ALA A 211 0.92 1.93 0.03
C ALA A 211 0.59 0.57 -0.59
N LYS A 212 -0.34 0.50 -1.55
CA LYS A 212 -0.64 -0.71 -2.34
C LYS A 212 0.61 -1.25 -3.03
N THR A 213 1.41 -0.37 -3.63
CA THR A 213 2.69 -0.76 -4.26
C THR A 213 3.66 -1.37 -3.23
N ARG A 214 3.84 -0.72 -2.06
CA ARG A 214 4.67 -1.25 -0.95
C ARG A 214 4.17 -2.62 -0.48
N LEU A 215 2.86 -2.82 -0.36
CA LEU A 215 2.23 -4.09 0.01
C LEU A 215 2.58 -5.19 -1.00
N THR A 216 2.45 -4.91 -2.30
CA THR A 216 2.80 -5.89 -3.34
C THR A 216 4.28 -6.26 -3.32
N ASP A 217 5.17 -5.29 -3.06
CA ASP A 217 6.60 -5.53 -2.91
C ASP A 217 6.93 -6.34 -1.66
N GLU A 218 6.28 -6.09 -0.53
CA GLU A 218 6.43 -6.87 0.70
C GLU A 218 5.95 -8.31 0.52
N ARG A 219 4.79 -8.53 -0.12
CA ARG A 219 4.31 -9.86 -0.48
C ARG A 219 5.29 -10.57 -1.41
N ALA A 220 5.83 -9.87 -2.40
CA ALA A 220 6.83 -10.43 -3.30
C ALA A 220 8.13 -10.79 -2.57
N LYS A 221 8.59 -9.96 -1.62
CA LYS A 221 9.76 -10.23 -0.79
C LYS A 221 9.52 -11.44 0.13
N LYS A 222 8.38 -11.50 0.82
CA LYS A 222 8.00 -12.65 1.66
C LYS A 222 7.90 -13.95 0.84
N GLY A 223 7.36 -13.88 -0.38
CA GLY A 223 7.37 -14.99 -1.33
C GLY A 223 8.78 -15.41 -1.76
N LEU A 224 9.74 -14.47 -1.83
CA LEU A 224 11.15 -14.76 -2.09
C LEU A 224 11.90 -15.33 -0.86
N THR A 225 11.48 -15.01 0.36
CA THR A 225 12.14 -15.43 1.61
C THR A 225 11.51 -16.65 2.28
N SER A 226 10.42 -17.18 1.75
CA SER A 226 9.82 -18.44 2.21
C SER A 226 10.83 -19.58 1.99
N HIS A 227 11.38 -20.11 3.07
CA HIS A 227 12.19 -21.34 3.03
C HIS A 227 11.34 -22.61 2.80
N ASP A 228 10.01 -22.48 2.83
CA ASP A 228 9.09 -23.55 2.46
C ASP A 228 8.99 -23.64 0.94
N ASN A 229 9.88 -24.47 0.38
CA ASN A 229 9.85 -24.93 -1.02
C ASN A 229 8.60 -25.76 -1.37
N GLN A 230 7.56 -25.80 -0.52
CA GLN A 230 6.34 -26.58 -0.77
C GLN A 230 5.36 -25.90 -1.71
N SER A 231 5.40 -24.58 -1.83
CA SER A 231 4.65 -23.89 -2.89
C SER A 231 5.65 -23.24 -3.86
N GLY A 232 5.89 -23.91 -4.98
CA GLY A 232 6.65 -23.40 -6.12
C GLY A 232 5.96 -22.22 -6.82
N LEU A 233 5.43 -21.25 -6.08
CA LEU A 233 4.71 -20.11 -6.61
C LEU A 233 5.69 -19.02 -7.04
N THR A 234 6.14 -19.19 -8.28
CA THR A 234 6.74 -18.14 -9.08
C THR A 234 5.64 -17.18 -9.55
N ILE A 235 4.99 -16.46 -8.62
CA ILE A 235 3.98 -15.46 -8.95
C ILE A 235 4.69 -14.30 -9.65
N LEU A 236 4.29 -13.99 -10.88
CA LEU A 236 4.74 -12.77 -11.56
C LEU A 236 4.29 -11.57 -10.73
N LYS A 237 5.21 -10.65 -10.41
CA LYS A 237 4.82 -9.36 -9.84
C LYS A 237 3.86 -8.65 -10.81
N PRO A 238 2.90 -7.84 -10.33
CA PRO A 238 2.08 -6.99 -11.18
C PRO A 238 3.00 -6.14 -12.09
N GLY A 239 2.81 -6.22 -13.41
CA GLY A 239 3.64 -5.53 -14.40
C GLY A 239 4.96 -6.21 -14.80
N GLN A 240 5.36 -7.32 -14.15
CA GLN A 240 6.58 -8.05 -14.51
C GLN A 240 6.32 -9.02 -15.66
N SER A 241 7.12 -8.94 -16.72
CA SER A 241 7.00 -9.86 -17.85
C SER A 241 7.68 -11.21 -17.54
N LEU A 242 7.25 -12.27 -18.22
CA LEU A 242 7.92 -13.58 -18.19
C LEU A 242 9.41 -13.49 -18.57
N HIS A 243 9.78 -12.48 -19.35
CA HIS A 243 11.17 -12.24 -19.73
C HIS A 243 12.01 -11.72 -18.56
N ASP A 244 11.46 -10.79 -17.79
CA ASP A 244 12.12 -10.21 -16.63
C ASP A 244 12.26 -11.22 -15.51
N LEU A 245 11.30 -12.13 -15.41
CA LEU A 245 11.37 -13.27 -14.51
C LEU A 245 12.51 -14.23 -14.91
N GLU A 246 12.56 -14.65 -16.18
CA GLU A 246 13.60 -15.53 -16.71
C GLU A 246 14.99 -14.91 -16.59
N SER A 247 15.13 -13.60 -16.88
CA SER A 247 16.40 -12.90 -16.80
C SER A 247 16.93 -12.75 -15.38
N ASN A 248 16.06 -12.43 -14.42
CA ASN A 248 16.42 -12.39 -13.00
C ASN A 248 16.81 -13.76 -12.47
N ASN A 249 16.08 -14.81 -12.86
CA ASN A 249 16.38 -16.18 -12.47
C ASN A 249 17.77 -16.60 -12.99
N VAL A 250 18.05 -16.41 -14.28
CA VAL A 250 19.39 -16.71 -14.85
C VAL A 250 20.48 -15.88 -14.16
N ARG A 251 20.25 -14.58 -13.92
CA ARG A 251 21.25 -13.69 -13.31
C ARG A 251 21.69 -14.14 -11.92
N GLN A 252 20.78 -14.70 -11.13
CA GLN A 252 21.07 -15.19 -9.78
C GLN A 252 22.05 -16.38 -9.79
N PHE A 253 21.92 -17.27 -10.77
CA PHE A 253 22.65 -18.54 -10.82
C PHE A 253 23.76 -18.58 -11.87
N GLN A 254 23.90 -17.54 -12.68
CA GLN A 254 25.02 -17.40 -13.61
C GLN A 254 26.33 -17.11 -12.86
N THR A 255 27.43 -17.69 -13.34
CA THR A 255 28.77 -17.45 -12.80
C THR A 255 29.25 -16.04 -13.19
N ARG A 256 29.65 -15.22 -12.19
CA ARG A 256 29.96 -13.78 -12.36
C ARG A 256 31.13 -13.48 -13.32
N GLY A 257 31.91 -14.48 -13.71
CA GLY A 257 33.09 -14.31 -14.57
C GLY A 257 32.81 -13.99 -16.04
N ALA A 258 31.56 -14.08 -16.53
CA ALA A 258 31.26 -13.91 -17.95
C ALA A 258 30.84 -12.48 -18.37
N GLY A 259 30.62 -11.54 -17.43
CA GLY A 259 30.27 -10.13 -17.70
C GLY A 259 28.99 -9.87 -18.51
N ARG A 260 28.34 -10.90 -19.07
CA ARG A 260 27.16 -10.82 -19.94
C ARG A 260 26.11 -11.85 -19.53
N LEU A 261 24.86 -11.43 -19.45
CA LEU A 261 23.72 -12.31 -19.16
C LEU A 261 23.45 -13.23 -20.34
N GLN A 262 23.54 -14.55 -20.16
CA GLN A 262 23.25 -15.52 -21.21
C GLN A 262 21.83 -16.06 -21.05
N LEU A 263 20.89 -15.54 -21.83
CA LEU A 263 19.51 -16.01 -21.82
C LEU A 263 19.35 -17.25 -22.72
N PRO A 264 18.44 -18.18 -22.38
CA PRO A 264 18.17 -19.35 -23.20
C PRO A 264 17.49 -18.94 -24.51
N THR A 265 17.88 -19.58 -25.61
CA THR A 265 17.38 -19.27 -26.97
C THR A 265 15.96 -19.80 -27.25
N GLN A 266 15.39 -20.58 -26.33
CA GLN A 266 14.10 -21.26 -26.51
C GLN A 266 12.92 -20.29 -26.47
N SER A 267 11.84 -20.63 -27.19
CA SER A 267 10.62 -19.83 -27.21
C SER A 267 9.92 -19.80 -25.84
N LYS A 268 9.15 -18.74 -25.59
CA LYS A 268 8.44 -18.49 -24.32
C LYS A 268 7.10 -19.23 -24.20
N SER A 269 6.73 -20.06 -25.19
CA SER A 269 5.45 -20.78 -25.19
C SER A 269 5.39 -21.84 -24.08
N ALA A 270 6.50 -22.54 -23.84
CA ALA A 270 6.61 -23.51 -22.76
C ALA A 270 6.44 -22.85 -21.39
N LEU A 271 7.06 -21.68 -21.16
CA LEU A 271 6.89 -20.90 -19.93
C LEU A 271 5.43 -20.46 -19.70
N LYS A 272 4.72 -20.04 -20.75
CA LYS A 272 3.29 -19.69 -20.65
C LYS A 272 2.41 -20.89 -20.32
N LYS A 273 2.76 -22.08 -20.83
CA LYS A 273 2.04 -23.32 -20.53
C LYS A 273 2.31 -23.77 -19.09
N ALA A 274 3.58 -23.82 -18.70
CA ALA A 274 4.02 -24.14 -17.34
C ALA A 274 3.46 -23.15 -16.30
N GLN A 275 3.25 -21.89 -16.67
CA GLN A 275 2.56 -20.90 -15.83
C GLN A 275 1.12 -21.31 -15.51
N LYS A 276 0.37 -21.73 -16.53
CA LYS A 276 -1.03 -22.16 -16.36
C LYS A 276 -1.14 -23.48 -15.59
N GLU A 277 -0.13 -24.34 -15.72
CA GLU A 277 -0.08 -25.66 -15.11
C GLU A 277 0.57 -25.65 -13.70
N GLY A 278 1.03 -24.49 -13.22
CA GLY A 278 1.68 -24.35 -11.91
C GLY A 278 3.10 -24.93 -11.84
N ARG A 279 3.69 -25.35 -12.96
CA ARG A 279 5.04 -25.95 -13.06
C ARG A 279 6.10 -24.98 -13.55
N LEU A 280 5.91 -23.68 -13.32
CA LEU A 280 6.77 -22.64 -13.88
C LEU A 280 8.22 -22.69 -13.35
N ALA A 281 8.40 -23.08 -12.08
CA ALA A 281 9.72 -23.23 -11.47
C ALA A 281 10.53 -24.36 -12.12
N GLU A 282 9.89 -25.49 -12.41
CA GLU A 282 10.50 -26.65 -13.08
C GLU A 282 10.96 -26.28 -14.50
N GLU A 283 10.09 -25.62 -15.26
CA GLU A 283 10.41 -25.18 -16.62
C GLU A 283 11.54 -24.13 -16.64
N LEU A 284 11.60 -23.21 -15.66
CA LEU A 284 12.72 -22.28 -15.53
C LEU A 284 14.03 -22.99 -15.20
N LEU A 285 13.99 -24.02 -14.36
CA LEU A 285 15.16 -24.84 -14.04
C LEU A 285 15.65 -25.62 -15.26
N ASP A 286 14.74 -26.23 -16.02
CA ASP A 286 15.04 -26.98 -17.24
C ASP A 286 15.63 -26.11 -18.35
N ARG A 287 15.24 -24.85 -18.42
CA ARG A 287 15.81 -23.89 -19.35
C ARG A 287 17.20 -23.45 -18.91
N ARG A 288 17.42 -23.30 -17.60
CA ARG A 288 18.72 -22.95 -17.01
C ARG A 288 19.75 -24.07 -17.08
N SER A 289 19.35 -25.33 -16.91
CA SER A 289 20.25 -26.49 -17.01
C SER A 289 20.93 -26.60 -18.37
N LYS A 290 20.28 -26.09 -19.42
CA LYS A 290 20.80 -26.04 -20.79
C LYS A 290 21.80 -24.91 -21.00
N ILE A 291 21.89 -23.92 -20.09
CA ILE A 291 22.82 -22.79 -20.18
C ILE A 291 24.19 -23.20 -19.63
N LYS A 292 25.26 -22.93 -20.40
CA LYS A 292 26.61 -23.36 -20.00
C LYS A 292 27.17 -22.66 -18.77
N SER A 293 26.64 -21.48 -18.46
CA SER A 293 27.15 -20.58 -17.42
C SER A 293 26.41 -20.68 -16.08
N ASP A 294 25.43 -21.59 -15.96
CA ASP A 294 24.75 -21.87 -14.69
C ASP A 294 25.68 -22.61 -13.72
N ARG A 295 25.77 -22.10 -12.48
CA ARG A 295 26.69 -22.58 -11.44
C ARG A 295 26.27 -23.90 -10.80
N TYR A 296 24.97 -24.21 -10.79
CA TYR A 296 24.41 -25.30 -9.98
C TYR A 296 23.79 -26.41 -10.83
N ALA A 297 23.33 -26.09 -12.04
CA ALA A 297 22.68 -27.05 -12.90
C ALA A 297 23.65 -27.95 -13.69
N LYS A 298 24.96 -27.67 -13.60
CA LYS A 298 26.03 -28.52 -14.15
C LYS A 298 26.87 -29.13 -13.04
N VAL A 299 26.36 -30.18 -12.40
CA VAL A 299 27.22 -31.17 -11.75
C VAL A 299 27.70 -32.12 -12.86
N SER A 300 28.58 -31.63 -13.73
CA SER A 300 29.23 -32.50 -14.71
C SER A 300 30.42 -33.19 -14.04
N LEU A 301 30.24 -34.47 -13.73
CA LEU A 301 31.23 -35.54 -13.91
C LEU A 301 32.69 -35.05 -13.81
N ILE A 302 33.22 -35.02 -12.59
CA ILE A 302 34.67 -35.18 -12.42
C ILE A 302 34.92 -36.66 -12.72
N PRO A 303 35.66 -37.03 -13.79
CA PRO A 303 36.06 -38.41 -13.96
C PRO A 303 36.95 -38.76 -12.77
N PHE A 304 36.52 -39.73 -11.97
CA PHE A 304 37.36 -40.38 -10.97
C PHE A 304 38.53 -41.01 -11.73
N PHE A 305 39.65 -40.30 -11.83
CA PHE A 305 40.91 -40.92 -12.23
C PHE A 305 41.36 -41.78 -11.06
N SER A 306 41.21 -43.09 -11.23
CA SER A 306 41.84 -44.12 -10.41
C SER A 306 43.35 -43.87 -10.37
N LEU A 307 43.89 -43.73 -9.17
CA LEU A 307 45.31 -43.96 -8.84
C LEU A 307 45.37 -45.18 -7.93
#